data_AF-A0A257JEA2-F1
#
_entry.id   AF-A0A257JEA2-F1
#
_cell.length_a   1.000
_cell.length_b   1.000
_cell.length_c   1.000
_cell.angle_alpha   90.00
_cell.angle_beta   90.00
_cell.angle_gamma   90.00
#
_symmetry.space_group_name_H-M   'P 1'
#
loop_
_entity.id
_entity.type
_entity.pdbx_description
1 polymer ?
#
loop_
_entity_poly.entity_id
_entity_poly.type
_entity_poly.pdbx_seq_one_letter_code
_entity_poly.pdbx_strand_id
1 'polypeptide(L)'
;MVLLSVVATLAAGMVWQQWKAVQVETAERARVQTVWILNGALDWARLILREDARSGHPTSLDEPWATPLAEARLSTFLAADQNNNAEDNGPQAFLSGRIADAQARYNLRNLLTEGKVDPRQLSVLQRLCTSVGLPTDVASRVANGLLASAGGGEADAPLAPQQMDDLVWLGLDAVTVERLSTVTVLLPVPTPINLNTASREVLAAVIEGIDLGGADRLVQARTRKPL
;
A
#
# COMPACT_ATOMS: atom_id res chain seq x y z
N MET A 1 8.87 22.88 60.10
CA MET A 1 8.19 21.80 59.34
C MET A 1 7.65 22.27 58.00
N VAL A 2 7.01 23.44 57.89
CA VAL A 2 6.44 23.96 56.61
C VAL A 2 7.50 24.18 55.52
N LEU A 3 8.64 24.81 55.82
CA LEU A 3 9.73 25.03 54.86
C LEU A 3 10.25 23.73 54.23
N LEU A 4 10.44 22.67 55.03
CA LEU A 4 10.87 21.35 54.55
C LEU A 4 9.83 20.73 53.61
N SER A 5 8.54 20.84 53.93
CA SER A 5 7.48 20.31 53.07
C SER A 5 7.40 21.04 51.72
N VAL A 6 7.60 22.37 51.70
CA VAL A 6 7.59 23.16 50.46
C VAL A 6 8.78 22.81 49.58
N VAL A 7 9.99 22.75 50.15
CA VAL A 7 11.20 22.38 49.41
C VAL A 7 11.11 20.95 48.87
N ALA A 8 10.61 20.00 49.67
CA ALA A 8 10.42 18.62 49.22
C ALA A 8 9.40 18.51 48.07
N THR A 9 8.30 19.26 48.13
CA THR A 9 7.28 19.26 47.07
C THR A 9 7.81 19.87 45.77
N LEU A 10 8.55 20.98 45.86
CA LEU A 10 9.18 21.61 44.69
C LEU A 10 10.25 20.71 44.07
N ALA A 11 11.09 20.08 44.89
CA ALA A 11 12.10 19.13 44.41
C ALA A 11 11.46 17.91 43.74
N ALA A 12 10.41 17.34 44.33
CA ALA A 12 9.65 16.23 43.71
C ALA A 12 9.02 16.65 42.37
N GLY A 13 8.46 17.86 42.29
CA GLY A 13 7.93 18.43 41.06
C GLY A 13 8.99 18.61 39.97
N MET A 14 10.18 19.10 40.32
CA MET A 14 11.31 19.24 39.40
C MET A 14 11.79 17.89 38.88
N VAL A 15 11.94 16.88 39.75
CA VAL A 15 12.34 15.52 39.34
C VAL A 15 11.31 14.91 38.39
N TRP A 16 10.02 15.10 38.65
CA TRP A 16 8.95 14.66 37.75
C TRP A 16 9.02 15.33 36.38
N GLN A 17 9.24 16.65 36.34
CA GLN A 17 9.40 17.40 35.09
C GLN A 17 10.64 16.95 34.32
N GLN A 18 11.77 16.71 35.00
CA GLN A 18 12.98 16.20 34.39
C GLN A 18 12.77 14.81 33.80
N TRP A 19 12.13 13.90 34.54
CA TRP A 19 11.79 12.57 34.05
C TRP A 19 10.90 12.65 32.79
N LYS A 20 9.86 13.49 32.83
CA LYS A 20 8.98 13.71 31.67
C LYS A 20 9.73 14.25 30.46
N ALA A 21 10.63 15.21 30.66
CA ALA A 21 11.44 15.77 29.58
C ALA A 21 12.34 14.71 28.93
N VAL A 22 12.99 13.86 29.73
CA VAL A 22 13.81 12.75 29.23
C VAL A 22 12.95 11.77 28.43
N GLN A 23 11.77 11.38 28.94
CA GLN A 23 10.89 10.46 28.23
C GLN A 23 10.47 11.00 26.85
N VAL A 24 10.07 12.27 26.77
CA VAL A 24 9.70 12.90 25.49
C VAL A 24 10.88 12.93 24.52
N GLU A 25 12.07 13.29 25.01
CA GLU A 25 13.29 13.35 24.20
C GLU A 25 13.67 11.97 23.64
N THR A 26 13.61 10.94 24.48
CA THR A 26 13.88 9.56 24.06
C THR A 26 12.86 9.06 23.02
N ALA A 27 11.59 9.43 23.17
CA ALA A 27 10.55 9.07 22.21
C ALA A 27 10.75 9.76 20.85
N GLU A 28 11.13 11.04 20.84
CA GLU A 28 11.42 11.77 19.60
C GLU A 28 12.67 11.22 18.89
N ARG A 29 13.74 10.89 19.64
CA ARG A 29 14.91 10.21 19.06
C ARG A 29 14.54 8.87 18.44
N ALA A 30 13.76 8.05 19.14
CA ALA A 30 13.30 6.76 18.64
C ALA A 30 12.45 6.92 17.36
N ARG A 31 11.58 7.93 17.31
CA ARG A 31 10.77 8.25 16.12
C ARG A 31 11.64 8.63 14.93
N VAL A 32 12.61 9.51 15.13
CA VAL A 32 13.55 9.94 14.06
C VAL A 32 14.37 8.75 13.56
N GLN A 33 14.91 7.94 14.46
CA GLN A 33 15.66 6.73 14.10
C GLN A 33 14.80 5.75 13.28
N THR A 34 13.55 5.54 13.68
CA THR A 34 12.60 4.67 12.94
C THR A 34 12.41 5.14 11.51
N VAL A 35 12.24 6.45 11.29
CA VAL A 35 12.10 7.02 9.94
C VAL A 35 13.35 6.78 9.09
N TRP A 36 14.56 6.94 9.67
CA TRP A 36 15.81 6.63 8.97
C TRP A 36 15.90 5.15 8.55
N ILE A 37 15.52 4.23 9.43
CA ILE A 37 15.49 2.79 9.15
C ILE A 37 14.49 2.47 8.03
N LEU A 38 13.29 3.04 8.09
CA LEU A 38 12.26 2.84 7.06
C LEU A 38 12.68 3.39 5.70
N ASN A 39 13.35 4.54 5.66
CA ASN A 39 13.90 5.08 4.43
C ASN A 39 14.98 4.17 3.84
N GLY A 40 15.88 3.62 4.68
CA GLY A 40 16.86 2.63 4.24
C GLY A 40 16.21 1.36 3.69
N ALA A 41 15.12 0.89 4.31
CA ALA A 41 14.35 -0.24 3.80
C ALA A 41 13.69 0.06 2.44
N LEU A 42 13.18 1.28 2.24
CA LEU A 42 12.65 1.73 0.95
C LEU A 42 13.75 1.83 -0.11
N ASP A 43 14.96 2.28 0.24
CA ASP A 43 16.09 2.32 -0.67
C ASP A 43 16.56 0.93 -1.08
N TRP A 44 16.54 -0.02 -0.14
CA TRP A 44 16.80 -1.43 -0.45
C TRP A 44 15.74 -2.01 -1.38
N ALA A 45 14.44 -1.73 -1.14
CA ALA A 45 13.37 -2.13 -2.04
C ALA A 45 13.55 -1.53 -3.45
N ARG A 46 13.95 -0.26 -3.56
CA ARG A 46 14.28 0.38 -4.85
C ARG A 46 15.46 -0.29 -5.54
N LEU A 47 16.48 -0.72 -4.81
CA LEU A 47 17.62 -1.44 -5.39
C LEU A 47 17.19 -2.79 -5.95
N ILE A 48 16.40 -3.56 -5.20
CA ILE A 48 15.85 -4.86 -5.65
C ILE A 48 15.06 -4.66 -6.94
N LEU A 49 14.14 -3.69 -6.98
CA LEU A 49 13.33 -3.40 -8.16
C LEU A 49 14.13 -2.86 -9.36
N ARG A 50 15.21 -2.12 -9.12
CA ARG A 50 16.12 -1.67 -10.19
C ARG A 50 16.90 -2.83 -10.79
N GLU A 51 17.31 -3.80 -9.97
CA GLU A 51 18.00 -4.98 -10.47
C GLU A 51 17.04 -5.88 -11.24
N ASP A 52 15.83 -6.07 -10.72
CA ASP A 52 14.76 -6.79 -11.42
C ASP A 52 14.46 -6.20 -12.80
N ALA A 53 14.32 -4.87 -12.87
CA ALA A 53 14.10 -4.15 -14.13
C ALA A 53 15.25 -4.30 -15.14
N ARG A 54 16.49 -4.59 -14.70
CA ARG A 54 17.62 -4.86 -15.61
C ARG A 54 17.55 -6.24 -16.25
N SER A 55 16.87 -7.19 -15.62
CA SER A 55 16.72 -8.54 -16.14
C SER A 55 15.93 -8.56 -17.46
N GLY A 56 15.01 -7.60 -17.64
CA GLY A 56 14.17 -7.46 -18.83
C GLY A 56 13.09 -8.54 -18.98
N HIS A 57 12.92 -9.41 -17.99
CA HIS A 57 11.85 -10.42 -17.98
C HIS A 57 10.50 -9.76 -17.65
N PRO A 58 9.38 -10.39 -18.07
CA PRO A 58 8.06 -9.97 -17.62
C PRO A 58 7.92 -10.13 -16.10
N THR A 59 7.52 -9.05 -15.41
CA THR A 59 7.37 -9.05 -13.95
C THR A 59 6.39 -10.14 -13.47
N SER A 60 6.86 -11.01 -12.58
CA SER A 60 6.12 -12.18 -12.10
C SER A 60 6.41 -12.51 -10.63
N LEU A 61 5.60 -13.39 -10.03
CA LEU A 61 5.67 -13.71 -8.59
C LEU A 61 6.80 -14.69 -8.21
N ASP A 62 7.54 -15.23 -9.18
CA ASP A 62 8.72 -16.08 -9.00
C ASP A 62 10.02 -15.29 -8.86
N GLU A 63 9.96 -13.96 -9.02
CA GLU A 63 11.11 -13.08 -8.90
C GLU A 63 11.44 -12.75 -7.42
N PRO A 64 12.71 -12.42 -7.10
CA PRO A 64 13.14 -12.18 -5.71
C PRO A 64 12.36 -11.08 -4.98
N TRP A 65 11.89 -10.05 -5.70
CA TRP A 65 11.15 -8.93 -5.10
C TRP A 65 9.81 -9.38 -4.47
N ALA A 66 9.21 -10.45 -4.98
CA ALA A 66 7.93 -10.97 -4.51
C ALA A 66 8.04 -11.77 -3.21
N THR A 67 9.27 -12.11 -2.78
CA THR A 67 9.51 -12.81 -1.52
C THR A 67 9.39 -11.82 -0.36
N PRO A 68 8.46 -12.03 0.60
CA PRO A 68 8.30 -11.12 1.73
C PRO A 68 9.54 -11.16 2.63
N LEU A 69 9.93 -10.00 3.14
CA LEU A 69 10.93 -9.90 4.17
C LEU A 69 10.31 -10.36 5.50
N ALA A 70 10.68 -11.58 5.91
CA ALA A 70 10.30 -12.12 7.20
C ALA A 70 10.80 -11.22 8.34
N GLU A 71 10.11 -11.26 9.47
CA GLU A 71 10.44 -10.48 10.65
C GLU A 71 11.87 -10.80 11.12
N ALA A 72 12.79 -9.85 10.88
CA ALA A 72 14.20 -10.01 11.22
C ALA A 72 14.64 -8.89 12.17
N ARG A 73 15.52 -9.24 13.12
CA ARG A 73 16.04 -8.29 14.10
C ARG A 73 16.88 -7.24 13.40
N LEU A 74 16.63 -5.96 13.68
CA LEU A 74 17.37 -4.86 13.05
C LEU A 74 18.89 -4.97 13.28
N SER A 75 19.30 -5.50 14.44
CA SER A 75 20.71 -5.78 14.73
C SER A 75 21.35 -6.74 13.72
N THR A 76 20.62 -7.72 13.18
CA THR A 76 21.16 -8.63 12.15
C THR A 76 21.41 -7.94 10.81
N PHE A 77 20.65 -6.89 10.47
CA PHE A 77 20.91 -6.08 9.27
C PHE A 77 22.09 -5.12 9.45
N LEU A 78 22.22 -4.53 10.64
CA LEU A 78 23.25 -3.52 10.93
C LEU A 78 24.62 -4.13 11.28
N ALA A 79 24.65 -5.40 11.70
CA ALA A 79 25.89 -6.14 11.96
C ALA A 79 26.62 -6.59 10.68
N ALA A 80 26.01 -6.44 9.50
CA ALA A 80 26.68 -6.71 8.23
C ALA A 80 27.77 -5.67 7.90
N ASP A 81 27.80 -4.53 8.57
CA ASP A 81 28.88 -3.55 8.51
C ASP A 81 30.05 -3.99 9.41
N GLN A 82 31.22 -4.23 8.81
CA GLN A 82 32.42 -4.77 9.48
C GLN A 82 32.95 -3.89 10.63
N ASN A 83 32.50 -2.64 10.74
CA ASN A 83 32.87 -1.72 11.81
C ASN A 83 31.86 -1.66 12.98
N ASN A 84 30.79 -2.45 12.97
CA ASN A 84 29.68 -2.32 13.91
C ASN A 84 29.62 -3.48 14.93
N ASN A 85 30.40 -3.39 16.01
CA ASN A 85 30.44 -4.36 17.12
C ASN A 85 29.24 -4.22 18.09
N ALA A 86 28.01 -4.14 17.55
CA ALA A 86 26.80 -3.96 18.34
C ALA A 86 26.08 -5.30 18.59
N GLU A 87 26.78 -6.32 19.08
CA GLU A 87 26.18 -7.63 19.34
C GLU A 87 25.24 -7.64 20.55
N ASP A 88 25.45 -6.78 21.57
CA ASP A 88 24.65 -6.76 22.81
C ASP A 88 23.84 -5.47 23.07
N ASN A 89 24.09 -4.38 22.32
CA ASN A 89 23.44 -3.06 22.55
C ASN A 89 22.64 -2.55 21.34
N GLY A 90 22.32 -3.42 20.37
CA GLY A 90 21.51 -3.07 19.21
C GLY A 90 20.04 -2.79 19.58
N PRO A 91 19.30 -2.00 18.77
CA PRO A 91 17.88 -1.79 18.98
C PRO A 91 17.13 -3.14 18.99
N GLN A 92 16.28 -3.37 20.00
CA GLN A 92 15.34 -4.49 20.03
C GLN A 92 14.14 -4.21 19.11
N ALA A 93 14.43 -3.91 17.85
CA ALA A 93 13.45 -3.61 16.82
C ALA A 93 13.46 -4.73 15.78
N PHE A 94 12.27 -5.03 15.26
CA PHE A 94 12.09 -5.98 14.18
C PHE A 94 11.65 -5.23 12.93
N LEU A 95 12.17 -5.64 11.78
CA LEU A 95 11.78 -5.12 10.48
C LEU A 95 11.11 -6.25 9.69
N SER A 96 9.94 -5.97 9.14
CA SER A 96 9.24 -6.82 8.19
C SER A 96 8.68 -5.98 7.06
N GLY A 97 8.43 -6.59 5.91
CA GLY A 97 7.93 -5.87 4.76
C GLY A 97 7.61 -6.78 3.59
N ARG A 98 6.88 -6.23 2.62
CA ARG A 98 6.62 -6.88 1.34
C ARG A 98 6.54 -5.84 0.24
N ILE A 99 6.89 -6.25 -0.97
CA ILE A 99 6.66 -5.49 -2.19
C ILE A 99 5.48 -6.14 -2.91
N ALA A 100 4.58 -5.33 -3.45
CA ALA A 100 3.42 -5.81 -4.19
C ALA A 100 3.31 -5.04 -5.51
N ASP A 101 3.05 -5.76 -6.60
CA ASP A 101 2.77 -5.15 -7.88
C ASP A 101 1.42 -4.42 -7.83
N ALA A 102 1.42 -3.12 -8.08
CA ALA A 102 0.19 -2.33 -8.12
C ALA A 102 -0.68 -2.68 -9.34
N GLN A 103 -0.07 -3.09 -10.46
CA GLN A 103 -0.76 -3.53 -11.67
C GLN A 103 -1.36 -4.93 -11.56
N ALA A 104 -1.18 -5.62 -10.41
CA ALA A 104 -1.95 -6.83 -10.09
C ALA A 104 -3.45 -6.54 -9.88
N ARG A 105 -3.81 -5.28 -9.62
CA ARG A 105 -5.19 -4.82 -9.40
C ARG A 105 -5.70 -4.01 -10.58
N TYR A 106 -7.02 -3.96 -10.72
CA TYR A 106 -7.66 -3.18 -11.77
C TYR A 106 -7.49 -1.68 -11.53
N ASN A 107 -6.88 -0.98 -12.49
CA ASN A 107 -6.70 0.47 -12.40
C ASN A 107 -7.99 1.21 -12.76
N LEU A 108 -8.57 1.95 -11.81
CA LEU A 108 -9.80 2.71 -12.02
C LEU A 108 -9.66 3.80 -13.11
N ARG A 109 -8.44 4.28 -13.41
CA ARG A 109 -8.23 5.23 -14.51
C ARG A 109 -8.49 4.61 -15.89
N ASN A 110 -8.53 3.28 -15.99
CA ASN A 110 -8.90 2.60 -17.24
C ASN A 110 -10.38 2.78 -17.60
N LEU A 111 -11.24 3.19 -16.65
CA LEU A 111 -12.66 3.41 -16.91
C LEU A 111 -12.92 4.54 -17.91
N LEU A 112 -12.02 5.52 -17.99
CA LEU A 112 -12.19 6.69 -18.84
C LEU A 112 -11.28 6.59 -20.05
N THR A 113 -11.88 6.57 -21.23
CA THR A 113 -11.19 6.67 -22.52
C THR A 113 -11.70 7.90 -23.24
N GLU A 114 -10.80 8.82 -23.62
CA GLU A 114 -11.16 10.08 -24.31
C GLU A 114 -12.26 10.90 -23.60
N GLY A 115 -12.23 10.92 -22.25
CA GLY A 115 -13.21 11.66 -21.45
C GLY A 115 -14.62 11.04 -21.44
N LYS A 116 -14.75 9.75 -21.80
CA LYS A 116 -16.00 9.00 -21.72
C LYS A 116 -15.78 7.68 -20.98
N VAL A 117 -16.83 7.16 -20.35
CA VAL A 117 -16.78 5.84 -19.71
C VAL A 117 -16.74 4.75 -20.78
N ASP A 118 -15.71 3.89 -20.77
CA ASP A 118 -15.65 2.71 -21.65
C ASP A 118 -16.61 1.62 -21.10
N PRO A 119 -17.64 1.21 -21.88
CA PRO A 119 -18.59 0.19 -21.45
C PRO A 119 -17.94 -1.16 -21.11
N ARG A 120 -16.86 -1.54 -21.79
CA ARG A 120 -16.15 -2.80 -21.53
C ARG A 120 -15.50 -2.77 -20.16
N GLN A 121 -14.82 -1.66 -19.85
CA GLN A 121 -14.14 -1.43 -18.58
C GLN A 121 -15.15 -1.31 -17.42
N LEU A 122 -16.31 -0.70 -17.67
CA LEU A 122 -17.41 -0.68 -16.71
C LEU A 122 -17.90 -2.11 -16.39
N SER A 123 -18.04 -2.97 -17.41
CA SER A 123 -18.44 -4.36 -17.19
C SER A 123 -17.43 -5.16 -16.37
N VAL A 124 -16.13 -4.90 -16.55
CA VAL A 124 -15.05 -5.49 -15.73
C VAL A 124 -15.20 -5.06 -14.28
N LEU A 125 -15.39 -3.76 -14.04
CA LEU A 125 -15.56 -3.23 -12.68
C LEU A 125 -16.82 -3.79 -12.00
N GLN A 126 -17.93 -3.95 -12.72
CA GLN A 126 -19.14 -4.58 -12.18
C GLN A 126 -18.89 -6.02 -11.71
N ARG A 127 -18.14 -6.81 -12.50
CA ARG A 127 -17.73 -8.18 -12.11
C ARG A 127 -16.81 -8.16 -10.89
N LEU A 128 -15.86 -7.23 -10.82
CA LEU A 128 -14.99 -7.05 -9.65
C LEU A 128 -15.77 -6.67 -8.39
N CYS A 129 -16.70 -5.72 -8.48
CA CYS A 129 -17.55 -5.37 -7.34
C CYS A 129 -18.34 -6.58 -6.84
N THR A 130 -18.86 -7.40 -7.76
CA THR A 130 -19.58 -8.62 -7.39
C THR A 130 -18.67 -9.65 -6.73
N SER A 131 -17.42 -9.81 -7.19
CA SER A 131 -16.48 -10.78 -6.60
C SER A 131 -16.07 -10.45 -5.16
N VAL A 132 -16.05 -9.17 -4.79
CA VAL A 132 -15.78 -8.71 -3.41
C VAL A 132 -17.06 -8.47 -2.59
N GLY A 133 -18.23 -8.88 -3.10
CA GLY A 133 -19.51 -8.78 -2.40
C GLY A 133 -20.00 -7.33 -2.22
N LEU A 134 -19.68 -6.45 -3.16
CA LEU A 134 -20.18 -5.08 -3.22
C LEU A 134 -21.46 -4.98 -4.06
N PRO A 135 -22.34 -4.02 -3.75
CA PRO A 135 -23.54 -3.75 -4.55
C PRO A 135 -23.23 -3.42 -6.02
N THR A 136 -24.14 -3.78 -6.92
CA THR A 136 -23.97 -3.64 -8.38
C THR A 136 -23.94 -2.19 -8.87
N ASP A 137 -24.47 -1.26 -8.09
CA ASP A 137 -24.47 0.18 -8.38
C ASP A 137 -23.12 0.86 -8.10
N VAL A 138 -22.25 0.25 -7.27
CA VAL A 138 -20.95 0.83 -6.89
C VAL A 138 -20.09 1.12 -8.12
N ALA A 139 -20.04 0.19 -9.08
CA ALA A 139 -19.27 0.37 -10.31
C ALA A 139 -19.73 1.60 -11.11
N SER A 140 -21.05 1.78 -11.25
CA SER A 140 -21.63 2.93 -11.94
C SER A 140 -21.40 4.24 -11.18
N ARG A 141 -21.50 4.23 -9.84
CA ARG A 141 -21.19 5.40 -9.00
C ARG A 141 -19.74 5.83 -9.16
N VAL A 142 -18.79 4.90 -9.12
CA VAL A 142 -17.36 5.18 -9.32
C VAL A 142 -17.12 5.75 -10.71
N ALA A 143 -17.67 5.12 -11.77
CA ALA A 143 -17.49 5.60 -13.14
C ALA A 143 -18.05 7.01 -13.36
N ASN A 144 -19.26 7.29 -12.86
CA ASN A 144 -19.88 8.60 -12.97
C ASN A 144 -19.14 9.67 -12.14
N GLY A 145 -18.71 9.33 -10.93
CA GLY A 145 -17.94 10.24 -10.08
C GLY A 145 -16.59 10.60 -10.67
N LEU A 146 -15.88 9.61 -11.24
CA LEU A 146 -14.62 9.85 -11.95
C LEU A 146 -14.83 10.72 -13.18
N LEU A 147 -15.87 10.45 -13.99
CA LEU A 147 -16.21 11.26 -15.15
C LEU A 147 -16.52 12.71 -14.76
N ALA A 148 -17.33 12.92 -13.72
CA ALA A 148 -17.68 14.25 -13.22
C ALA A 148 -16.43 15.01 -12.74
N SER A 149 -15.51 14.33 -12.05
CA SER A 149 -14.28 14.93 -11.56
C SER A 149 -13.23 15.21 -12.65
N ALA A 150 -13.29 14.49 -13.78
CA ALA A 150 -12.39 14.68 -14.90
C ALA A 150 -12.67 15.97 -15.68
N GLY A 151 -13.90 16.50 -15.58
CA GLY A 151 -14.34 17.73 -16.24
C GLY A 151 -13.91 19.02 -15.54
N GLY A 152 -12.76 19.04 -14.86
CA GLY A 152 -12.28 20.04 -13.87
C GLY A 152 -12.17 21.52 -14.29
N GLY A 153 -12.90 21.96 -15.31
CA GLY A 153 -13.12 23.35 -15.69
C GLY A 153 -14.47 23.93 -15.24
N GLU A 154 -15.39 23.13 -14.70
CA GLU A 154 -16.64 23.64 -14.12
C GLU A 154 -16.47 24.02 -12.65
N ALA A 155 -17.01 25.17 -12.24
CA ALA A 155 -16.83 25.73 -10.89
C ALA A 155 -17.39 24.84 -9.76
N ASP A 156 -18.20 23.83 -10.09
CA ASP A 156 -18.84 22.89 -9.16
C ASP A 156 -18.39 21.43 -9.41
N ALA A 157 -17.32 21.23 -10.20
CA ALA A 157 -16.79 19.89 -10.46
C ALA A 157 -16.18 19.29 -9.18
N PRO A 158 -16.52 18.03 -8.83
CA PRO A 158 -15.89 17.34 -7.69
C PRO A 158 -14.38 17.21 -7.86
N LEU A 159 -13.65 17.23 -6.73
CA LEU A 159 -12.20 17.03 -6.75
C LEU A 159 -11.85 15.64 -7.30
N ALA A 160 -10.93 15.59 -8.26
CA ALA A 160 -10.48 14.33 -8.86
C ALA A 160 -9.67 13.49 -7.85
N PRO A 161 -10.10 12.24 -7.57
CA PRO A 161 -9.39 11.39 -6.63
C PRO A 161 -7.99 11.04 -7.14
N GLN A 162 -7.02 11.02 -6.25
CA GLN A 162 -5.62 10.65 -6.53
C GLN A 162 -5.22 9.33 -5.88
N GLN A 163 -5.91 8.94 -4.81
CA GLN A 163 -5.76 7.66 -4.12
C GLN A 163 -7.12 6.98 -3.89
N MET A 164 -7.10 5.72 -3.45
CA MET A 164 -8.33 4.96 -3.20
C MET A 164 -9.22 5.59 -2.12
N ASP A 165 -8.62 6.15 -1.07
CA ASP A 165 -9.36 6.76 0.06
C ASP A 165 -10.15 8.01 -0.36
N ASP A 166 -9.74 8.67 -1.44
CA ASP A 166 -10.42 9.84 -2.00
C ASP A 166 -11.76 9.49 -2.63
N LEU A 167 -12.04 8.19 -2.90
CA LEU A 167 -13.33 7.74 -3.43
C LEU A 167 -14.49 8.04 -2.47
N VAL A 168 -14.21 8.30 -1.20
CA VAL A 168 -15.23 8.78 -0.24
C VAL A 168 -15.84 10.10 -0.69
N TRP A 169 -15.09 10.97 -1.39
CA TRP A 169 -15.61 12.22 -1.95
C TRP A 169 -16.69 12.01 -3.03
N LEU A 170 -16.70 10.82 -3.64
CA LEU A 170 -17.70 10.42 -4.64
C LEU A 170 -18.94 9.76 -4.01
N GLY A 171 -19.08 9.82 -2.68
CA GLY A 171 -20.22 9.27 -1.95
C GLY A 171 -20.14 7.76 -1.69
N LEU A 172 -18.92 7.19 -1.71
CA LEU A 172 -18.68 5.83 -1.24
C LEU A 172 -18.40 5.83 0.27
N ASP A 173 -18.91 4.84 0.98
CA ASP A 173 -18.57 4.62 2.39
C ASP A 173 -17.20 3.96 2.54
N ALA A 174 -16.55 4.16 3.69
CA ALA A 174 -15.20 3.66 3.95
C ALA A 174 -15.09 2.12 3.84
N VAL A 175 -16.15 1.39 4.21
CA VAL A 175 -16.16 -0.09 4.13
C VAL A 175 -16.20 -0.54 2.67
N THR A 176 -16.99 0.14 1.83
CA THR A 176 -16.99 -0.10 0.38
C THR A 176 -15.62 0.19 -0.23
N VAL A 177 -14.98 1.30 0.14
CA VAL A 177 -13.64 1.67 -0.36
C VAL A 177 -12.59 0.63 0.06
N GLU A 178 -12.60 0.19 1.31
CA GLU A 178 -11.70 -0.84 1.82
C GLU A 178 -11.83 -2.14 1.03
N ARG A 179 -13.07 -2.63 0.83
CA ARG A 179 -13.32 -3.83 0.01
C ARG A 179 -12.89 -3.65 -1.43
N LEU A 180 -13.18 -2.50 -2.04
CA LEU A 180 -12.82 -2.20 -3.41
C LEU A 180 -11.29 -2.16 -3.60
N SER A 181 -10.55 -1.66 -2.61
CA SER A 181 -9.08 -1.59 -2.62
C SER A 181 -8.37 -2.94 -2.70
N THR A 182 -9.06 -4.04 -2.39
CA THR A 182 -8.51 -5.39 -2.51
C THR A 182 -8.32 -5.83 -3.96
N VAL A 183 -9.15 -5.31 -4.87
CA VAL A 183 -9.20 -5.71 -6.29
C VAL A 183 -8.95 -4.56 -7.26
N THR A 184 -9.01 -3.30 -6.80
CA THR A 184 -8.72 -2.13 -7.62
C THR A 184 -7.62 -1.23 -7.03
N VAL A 185 -7.10 -0.37 -7.88
CA VAL A 185 -6.08 0.63 -7.55
C VAL A 185 -6.34 1.90 -8.36
N LEU A 186 -5.80 3.03 -7.92
CA LEU A 186 -5.77 4.27 -8.68
C LEU A 186 -4.32 4.63 -8.97
N LEU A 187 -3.89 4.50 -10.22
CA LEU A 187 -2.52 4.82 -10.65
C LEU A 187 -2.47 6.12 -11.46
N PRO A 188 -1.32 6.81 -11.58
CA PRO A 188 -1.21 8.11 -12.25
C PRO A 188 -1.66 8.15 -13.72
N VAL A 189 -1.63 7.02 -14.41
CA VAL A 189 -2.05 6.90 -15.82
C VAL A 189 -2.87 5.62 -15.99
N PRO A 190 -3.67 5.48 -17.05
CA PRO A 190 -4.23 4.19 -17.44
C PRO A 190 -3.11 3.16 -17.64
N THR A 191 -3.30 1.95 -17.12
CA THR A 191 -2.28 0.89 -17.15
C THR A 191 -2.91 -0.46 -17.46
N PRO A 192 -2.23 -1.34 -18.23
CA PRO A 192 -2.65 -2.72 -18.34
C PRO A 192 -2.55 -3.42 -16.99
N ILE A 193 -3.32 -4.49 -16.84
CA ILE A 193 -3.28 -5.37 -15.66
C ILE A 193 -2.21 -6.42 -15.92
N ASN A 194 -1.33 -6.62 -14.95
CA ASN A 194 -0.32 -7.65 -15.02
C ASN A 194 -0.93 -9.02 -14.67
N LEU A 195 -1.11 -9.87 -15.69
CA LEU A 195 -1.68 -11.21 -15.51
C LEU A 195 -0.77 -12.16 -14.73
N ASN A 196 0.52 -11.85 -14.61
CA ASN A 196 1.48 -12.66 -13.85
C ASN A 196 1.40 -12.43 -12.33
N THR A 197 0.78 -11.33 -11.90
CA THR A 197 0.65 -10.95 -10.48
C THR A 197 -0.80 -10.82 -10.01
N ALA A 198 -1.76 -10.62 -10.92
CA ALA A 198 -3.17 -10.43 -10.60
C ALA A 198 -3.81 -11.59 -9.80
N SER A 199 -4.79 -11.30 -8.94
CA SER A 199 -5.51 -12.36 -8.21
C SER A 199 -6.47 -13.11 -9.12
N ARG A 200 -6.96 -14.29 -8.69
CA ARG A 200 -7.96 -15.05 -9.46
C ARG A 200 -9.26 -14.25 -9.68
N GLU A 201 -9.66 -13.43 -8.71
CA GLU A 201 -10.85 -12.57 -8.79
C GLU A 201 -10.67 -11.51 -9.87
N VAL A 202 -9.48 -10.91 -9.95
CA VAL A 202 -9.15 -9.94 -11.00
C VAL A 202 -9.10 -10.61 -12.37
N LEU A 203 -8.48 -11.79 -12.47
CA LEU A 203 -8.40 -12.53 -13.73
C LEU A 203 -9.79 -12.94 -14.25
N ALA A 204 -10.67 -13.47 -13.39
CA ALA A 204 -12.04 -13.85 -13.76
C ALA A 204 -12.89 -12.64 -14.18
N ALA A 205 -12.62 -11.46 -13.63
CA ALA A 205 -13.34 -10.26 -14.04
C ALA A 205 -12.81 -9.66 -15.34
N VAL A 206 -11.50 -9.70 -15.58
CA VAL A 206 -10.87 -9.07 -16.74
C VAL A 206 -10.99 -9.94 -17.99
N ILE A 207 -10.85 -11.25 -17.86
CA ILE A 207 -10.88 -12.18 -19.00
C ILE A 207 -12.33 -12.62 -19.22
N GLU A 208 -12.91 -12.17 -20.33
CA GLU A 208 -14.27 -12.52 -20.71
C GLU A 208 -14.43 -14.03 -20.91
N GLY A 209 -15.51 -14.59 -20.35
CA GLY A 209 -15.82 -16.02 -20.46
C GLY A 209 -15.06 -16.94 -19.50
N ILE A 210 -14.19 -16.41 -18.64
CA ILE A 210 -13.49 -17.20 -17.60
C ILE A 210 -14.22 -17.06 -16.26
N ASP A 211 -14.53 -18.20 -15.66
CA ASP A 211 -15.02 -18.30 -14.28
C ASP A 211 -13.86 -18.38 -13.27
N LEU A 212 -14.17 -18.37 -11.97
CA LEU A 212 -13.14 -18.47 -10.93
C LEU A 212 -12.30 -19.76 -11.06
N GLY A 213 -12.89 -20.87 -11.50
CA GLY A 213 -12.17 -22.13 -11.73
C GLY A 213 -11.22 -22.08 -12.92
N GLY A 214 -11.56 -21.36 -14.00
CA GLY A 214 -10.64 -21.05 -15.09
C GLY A 214 -9.53 -20.09 -14.66
N ALA A 215 -9.85 -19.08 -13.85
CA ALA A 215 -8.86 -18.17 -13.30
C ALA A 215 -7.87 -18.88 -12.37
N ASP A 216 -8.33 -19.80 -11.52
CA ASP A 216 -7.47 -20.63 -10.67
C ASP A 216 -6.49 -21.48 -11.51
N ARG A 217 -6.96 -22.04 -12.63
CA ARG A 217 -6.09 -22.77 -13.56
C ARG A 217 -5.02 -21.87 -14.17
N LEU A 218 -5.33 -20.62 -14.49
CA LEU A 218 -4.34 -19.64 -14.96
C LEU A 218 -3.32 -19.28 -13.87
N VAL A 219 -3.78 -19.07 -12.63
CA VAL A 219 -2.89 -18.79 -11.48
C VAL A 219 -1.93 -19.96 -11.23
N GLN A 220 -2.39 -21.20 -11.36
CA GLN A 220 -1.55 -22.40 -11.24
C GLN A 220 -0.60 -22.56 -12.44
N ALA A 221 -1.05 -22.23 -13.65
CA ALA A 221 -0.22 -22.31 -14.85
C ALA A 221 0.94 -21.31 -14.79
N ARG A 222 0.67 -20.06 -14.39
CA ARG A 222 1.70 -19.02 -14.31
C ARG A 222 2.79 -19.29 -13.28
N THR A 223 2.52 -20.11 -12.26
CA THR A 223 3.54 -20.51 -11.27
C THR A 223 4.64 -21.38 -11.88
N ARG A 224 4.34 -22.08 -12.99
CA ARG A 224 5.30 -22.93 -13.70
C ARG A 224 6.00 -22.19 -14.84
N LYS A 225 5.26 -21.30 -15.50
CA LYS A 225 5.76 -20.49 -16.60
C LYS A 225 4.96 -19.19 -16.65
N PRO A 226 5.58 -18.02 -16.46
CA PRO A 226 4.93 -16.73 -16.65
C PRO A 226 4.21 -16.65 -18.00
N LEU A 227 3.02 -16.03 -17.99
CA LEU A 227 2.14 -15.81 -19.14
C LEU A 227 2.67 -14.70 -20.05
#